data_AF-A0A1I6I5W2-F1
#
_entry.id   AF-A0A1I6I5W2-F1
#
_cell.length_a   1.000
_cell.length_b   1.000
_cell.length_c   1.000
_cell.angle_alpha   90.00
_cell.angle_beta   90.00
_cell.angle_gamma   90.00
#
_symmetry.space_group_name_H-M   'P 1'
#
loop_
_entity.id
_entity.type
_entity.pdbx_description
1 polymer ?
#
loop_
_entity_poly.entity_id
_entity_poly.type
_entity_poly.pdbx_seq_one_letter_code
_entity_poly.pdbx_strand_id
1 'polypeptide(L)'
;MKTETAQAPVLFIIFNRPEQTKKVFDMIRKAQPKKLYVAADGPRNNGKDNQCCKETRAIIDLVDWDCEVKTLFREENIGCGLGPKTAIDWFFENEEAGIILEDDCLPSASFFRFCSELLIKYKDNNQIMHIGGSNFQNGYISDSDYSYYFSYFSHEWGWASWRRAWKNYDYEVSTYPELKRKGYFDKYFSNFIEKKYRLSKIEKTIKAKEVSWWDYQWDYTKLVNSGLSIIPNQNMIKNVGFGEDATHTISANDARQYNEAQEIDFPLAHPNFIIRNVKADRRYFKFFFKDTIVRRKILGFLRIPGYSTNG
;
A
#
# COMPACT_ATOMS: atom_id res chain seq x y z
N MET A 1 -14.98 7.58 30.99
CA MET A 1 -13.58 7.74 30.59
C MET A 1 -13.46 7.23 29.16
N LYS A 2 -13.06 8.05 28.19
CA LYS A 2 -12.75 7.56 26.84
C LYS A 2 -11.46 6.74 26.98
N THR A 3 -11.54 5.43 26.86
CA THR A 3 -10.34 4.59 26.74
C THR A 3 -9.61 5.05 25.48
N GLU A 4 -8.44 5.66 25.65
CA GLU A 4 -7.55 5.93 24.53
C GLU A 4 -7.21 4.59 23.87
N THR A 5 -7.54 4.46 22.58
CA THR A 5 -7.17 3.29 21.80
C THR A 5 -5.65 3.25 21.72
N ALA A 6 -5.04 2.19 22.27
CA ALA A 6 -3.60 2.00 22.18
C ALA A 6 -3.17 2.00 20.69
N GLN A 7 -2.14 2.76 20.37
CA GLN A 7 -1.62 2.85 19.00
C GLN A 7 -0.96 1.53 18.61
N ALA A 8 -1.31 1.04 17.41
CA ALA A 8 -0.73 -0.17 16.86
C ALA A 8 0.78 0.00 16.59
N PRO A 9 1.57 -1.10 16.62
CA PRO A 9 2.95 -1.09 16.15
C PRO A 9 3.03 -0.58 14.70
N VAL A 10 4.11 0.14 14.38
CA VAL A 10 4.35 0.70 13.04
C VAL A 10 5.59 0.07 12.44
N LEU A 11 5.47 -0.47 11.22
CA LEU A 11 6.58 -0.76 10.31
C LEU A 11 6.79 0.43 9.37
N PHE A 12 8.01 0.94 9.35
CA PHE A 12 8.43 2.00 8.45
C PHE A 12 9.52 1.47 7.51
N ILE A 13 9.19 1.37 6.23
CA ILE A 13 10.07 0.86 5.18
C ILE A 13 10.72 2.05 4.47
N ILE A 14 12.04 2.15 4.53
CA ILE A 14 12.81 3.31 4.06
C ILE A 14 13.94 2.87 3.13
N PHE A 15 14.45 3.79 2.32
CA PHE A 15 15.64 3.54 1.52
C PHE A 15 16.63 4.71 1.51
N ASN A 16 16.57 5.57 0.48
CA ASN A 16 17.60 6.57 0.19
C ASN A 16 17.00 7.98 0.03
N ARG A 17 15.83 8.25 0.62
CA ARG A 17 15.10 9.53 0.51
C ARG A 17 15.00 10.22 1.87
N PRO A 18 16.06 10.90 2.34
CA PRO A 18 16.09 11.45 3.70
C PRO A 18 14.99 12.50 3.94
N GLU A 19 14.70 13.36 2.95
CA GLU A 19 13.69 14.42 3.11
C GLU A 19 12.26 13.86 3.24
N GLN A 20 11.88 12.92 2.37
CA GLN A 20 10.57 12.27 2.40
C GLN A 20 10.44 11.41 3.65
N THR A 21 11.48 10.63 3.96
CA THR A 21 11.55 9.83 5.19
C THR A 21 11.31 10.69 6.41
N LYS A 22 11.96 11.86 6.50
CA LYS A 22 11.80 12.77 7.64
C LYS A 22 10.37 13.26 7.79
N LYS A 23 9.70 13.61 6.69
CA LYS A 23 8.28 14.05 6.71
C LYS A 23 7.35 12.95 7.23
N VAL A 24 7.51 11.72 6.78
CA VAL A 24 6.71 10.58 7.24
C VAL A 24 7.03 10.25 8.71
N PHE A 25 8.32 10.23 9.07
CA PHE A 25 8.78 10.01 10.44
C PHE A 25 8.20 11.05 11.41
N ASP A 26 8.12 12.32 11.03
CA ASP A 26 7.54 13.35 11.90
C ASP A 26 6.06 13.10 12.21
N MET A 27 5.31 12.46 11.30
CA MET A 27 3.95 12.01 11.58
C MET A 27 3.91 10.78 12.49
N ILE A 28 4.83 9.84 12.32
CA ILE A 28 5.01 8.70 13.25
C ILE A 28 5.37 9.20 14.65
N ARG A 29 6.29 10.16 14.77
CA ARG A 29 6.70 10.80 16.02
C ARG A 29 5.53 11.49 16.72
N LYS A 30 4.62 12.13 15.98
CA LYS A 30 3.38 12.70 16.55
C LYS A 30 2.41 11.63 17.06
N ALA A 31 2.35 10.49 16.39
CA ALA A 31 1.51 9.36 16.80
C ALA A 31 2.07 8.60 18.00
N GLN A 32 3.37 8.70 18.27
CA GLN A 32 4.07 8.08 19.40
C GLN A 32 3.73 6.59 19.61
N PRO A 33 3.86 5.72 18.59
CA PRO A 33 3.61 4.29 18.79
C PRO A 33 4.58 3.73 19.83
N LYS A 34 4.13 2.77 20.63
CA LYS A 34 4.99 2.11 21.64
C LYS A 34 6.06 1.21 21.03
N LYS A 35 5.87 0.80 19.77
CA LYS A 35 6.83 -0.01 19.02
C LYS A 35 6.97 0.53 17.60
N LEU A 36 8.21 0.77 17.18
CA LEU A 36 8.57 1.21 15.85
C LEU A 36 9.56 0.22 15.24
N TYR A 37 9.16 -0.40 14.15
CA TYR A 37 9.97 -1.27 13.32
C TYR A 37 10.46 -0.47 12.13
N VAL A 38 11.76 -0.45 11.87
CA VAL A 38 12.33 0.25 10.71
C VAL A 38 13.10 -0.73 9.85
N ALA A 39 12.67 -0.91 8.62
CA ALA A 39 13.38 -1.71 7.63
C ALA A 39 14.02 -0.78 6.60
N ALA A 40 15.34 -0.88 6.42
CA ALA A 40 16.06 -0.09 5.43
C ALA A 40 16.84 -1.00 4.48
N ASP A 41 16.63 -0.85 3.18
CA ASP A 41 17.43 -1.55 2.19
C ASP A 41 18.86 -0.97 2.13
N GLY A 42 19.81 -1.74 1.58
CA GLY A 42 21.19 -1.29 1.38
C GLY A 42 21.33 -0.39 0.14
N PRO A 43 22.41 0.41 0.04
CA PRO A 43 22.71 1.18 -1.16
C PRO A 43 22.82 0.27 -2.38
N ARG A 44 22.41 0.75 -3.56
CA ARG A 44 22.66 0.03 -4.80
C ARG A 44 24.15 0.12 -5.14
N ASN A 45 24.64 -0.82 -5.94
CA ASN A 45 26.02 -0.83 -6.43
C ASN A 45 26.26 0.23 -7.53
N ASN A 46 25.96 1.49 -7.23
CA ASN A 46 26.10 2.66 -8.10
C ASN A 46 26.98 3.76 -7.49
N GLY A 47 27.41 3.60 -6.23
CA GLY A 47 28.21 4.57 -5.47
C GLY A 47 27.46 5.82 -4.99
N LYS A 48 26.26 6.10 -5.49
CA LYS A 48 25.49 7.33 -5.23
C LYS A 48 24.59 7.21 -4.01
N ASP A 49 24.11 6.00 -3.69
CA ASP A 49 23.10 5.81 -2.65
C ASP A 49 23.68 5.82 -1.23
N ASN A 50 24.99 5.65 -1.06
CA ASN A 50 25.64 5.47 0.25
C ASN A 50 25.32 6.59 1.24
N GLN A 51 25.51 7.84 0.82
CA GLN A 51 25.30 8.99 1.68
C GLN A 51 23.81 9.16 2.04
N CYS A 52 22.93 9.10 1.03
CA CYS A 52 21.50 9.22 1.26
C CYS A 52 20.94 8.10 2.14
N CYS A 53 21.41 6.86 1.99
CA CYS A 53 21.02 5.75 2.88
C CYS A 53 21.46 6.00 4.32
N LYS A 54 22.69 6.49 4.52
CA LYS A 54 23.21 6.82 5.85
C LYS A 54 22.39 7.93 6.52
N GLU A 55 22.10 9.00 5.80
CA GLU A 55 21.26 10.10 6.28
C GLU A 55 19.83 9.64 6.60
N THR A 56 19.27 8.79 5.74
CA THR A 56 17.92 8.24 5.91
C THR A 56 17.82 7.39 7.18
N ARG A 57 18.83 6.54 7.46
CA ARG A 57 18.88 5.73 8.69
C ARG A 57 19.06 6.56 9.95
N ALA A 58 19.85 7.64 9.88
CA ALA A 58 20.10 8.52 11.03
C ALA A 58 18.83 9.26 11.52
N ILE A 59 17.77 9.34 10.70
CA ILE A 59 16.47 9.90 11.12
C ILE A 59 15.87 9.11 12.28
N ILE A 60 16.17 7.81 12.38
CA ILE A 60 15.63 6.94 13.44
C ILE A 60 16.21 7.28 14.81
N ASP A 61 17.42 7.86 14.86
CA ASP A 61 18.03 8.31 16.12
C ASP A 61 17.28 9.51 16.73
N LEU A 62 16.34 10.11 15.99
CA LEU A 62 15.52 11.21 16.46
C LEU A 62 14.31 10.75 17.32
N VAL A 63 14.14 9.45 17.56
CA VAL A 63 13.08 8.95 18.45
C VAL A 63 13.29 9.47 19.87
N ASP A 64 12.36 10.29 20.34
CA ASP A 64 12.44 11.02 21.63
C ASP A 64 11.25 10.73 22.56
N TRP A 65 10.49 9.67 22.28
CA TRP A 65 9.38 9.21 23.10
C TRP A 65 9.62 7.78 23.60
N ASP A 66 8.84 7.34 24.57
CA ASP A 66 8.88 5.97 25.10
C ASP A 66 8.43 4.96 24.01
N CYS A 67 9.41 4.41 23.31
CA CYS A 67 9.26 3.58 22.13
C CYS A 67 10.32 2.47 22.09
N GLU A 68 9.87 1.23 21.92
CA GLU A 68 10.76 0.14 21.53
C GLU A 68 11.06 0.25 20.03
N VAL A 69 12.31 0.57 19.67
CA VAL A 69 12.75 0.65 18.27
C VAL A 69 13.45 -0.65 17.87
N LYS A 70 13.02 -1.26 16.77
CA LYS A 70 13.66 -2.43 16.16
C LYS A 70 14.05 -2.11 14.73
N THR A 71 15.24 -2.53 14.32
CA THR A 71 15.77 -2.20 12.98
C THR A 71 16.14 -3.45 12.19
N LEU A 72 15.82 -3.44 10.90
CA LEU A 72 16.27 -4.39 9.90
C LEU A 72 17.00 -3.61 8.79
N PHE A 73 18.30 -3.39 8.96
CA PHE A 73 19.13 -2.68 7.98
C PHE A 73 19.95 -3.67 7.17
N ARG A 74 19.96 -3.47 5.85
CA ARG A 74 20.73 -4.31 4.92
C ARG A 74 21.98 -3.60 4.43
N GLU A 75 23.01 -4.37 4.15
CA GLU A 75 24.23 -3.85 3.52
C GLU A 75 24.05 -3.67 2.01
N GLU A 76 23.25 -4.53 1.37
CA GLU A 76 23.02 -4.52 -0.08
C GLU A 76 21.55 -4.27 -0.42
N ASN A 77 21.32 -3.65 -1.59
CA ASN A 77 19.98 -3.45 -2.13
C ASN A 77 19.41 -4.77 -2.67
N ILE A 78 18.26 -5.21 -2.16
CA ILE A 78 17.56 -6.41 -2.65
C ILE A 78 16.31 -6.09 -3.49
N GLY A 79 16.04 -4.80 -3.71
CA GLY A 79 15.03 -4.33 -4.65
C GLY A 79 13.61 -4.23 -4.09
N CYS A 80 12.73 -3.59 -4.86
CA CYS A 80 11.41 -3.14 -4.40
C CYS A 80 10.31 -4.23 -4.37
N GLY A 81 10.61 -5.45 -4.82
CA GLY A 81 9.75 -6.61 -4.60
C GLY A 81 10.09 -7.32 -3.29
N LEU A 82 11.31 -7.88 -3.21
CA LEU A 82 11.77 -8.65 -2.05
C LEU A 82 12.01 -7.78 -0.80
N GLY A 83 12.49 -6.55 -0.96
CA GLY A 83 12.75 -5.61 0.14
C GLY A 83 11.52 -5.40 1.03
N PRO A 84 10.41 -4.85 0.50
CA PRO A 84 9.17 -4.69 1.25
C PRO A 84 8.60 -6.02 1.74
N LYS A 85 8.57 -7.07 0.90
CA LYS A 85 8.07 -8.40 1.28
C LYS A 85 8.73 -8.91 2.57
N THR A 86 10.04 -8.93 2.60
CA THR A 86 10.82 -9.46 3.72
C THR A 86 10.78 -8.56 4.95
N ALA A 87 10.62 -7.24 4.77
CA ALA A 87 10.37 -6.32 5.88
C ALA A 87 9.01 -6.60 6.56
N ILE A 88 7.98 -6.86 5.76
CA ILE A 88 6.63 -7.17 6.26
C ILE A 88 6.59 -8.56 6.91
N ASP A 89 7.29 -9.55 6.34
CA ASP A 89 7.47 -10.86 6.98
C ASP A 89 8.06 -10.72 8.38
N TRP A 90 9.22 -10.06 8.47
CA TRP A 90 9.91 -9.81 9.75
C TRP A 90 9.02 -9.08 10.76
N PHE A 91 8.26 -8.09 10.30
CA PHE A 91 7.32 -7.38 11.16
C PHE A 91 6.24 -8.31 11.72
N PHE A 92 5.60 -9.11 10.87
CA PHE A 92 4.55 -10.04 11.30
C PHE A 92 5.06 -11.31 11.96
N GLU A 93 6.35 -11.64 11.92
CA GLU A 93 6.95 -12.62 12.83
C GLU A 93 6.90 -12.13 14.28
N ASN A 94 7.01 -10.81 14.49
CA ASN A 94 7.08 -10.19 15.81
C ASN A 94 5.74 -9.65 16.32
N GLU A 95 4.85 -9.18 15.43
CA GLU A 95 3.57 -8.57 15.81
C GLU A 95 2.38 -9.34 15.24
N GLU A 96 1.24 -9.30 15.93
CA GLU A 96 -0.01 -9.92 15.45
C GLU A 96 -0.72 -9.04 14.41
N ALA A 97 -0.54 -7.73 14.53
CA ALA A 97 -1.22 -6.69 13.77
C ALA A 97 -0.40 -5.40 13.80
N GLY A 98 -0.53 -4.57 12.77
CA GLY A 98 0.14 -3.29 12.76
C GLY A 98 -0.01 -2.48 11.48
N ILE A 99 0.53 -1.27 11.54
CA ILE A 99 0.52 -0.26 10.47
C ILE A 99 1.82 -0.37 9.68
N ILE A 100 1.76 -0.20 8.37
CA ILE A 100 2.88 -0.28 7.43
C ILE A 100 2.88 1.00 6.61
N LEU A 101 4.01 1.72 6.66
CA LEU A 101 4.27 2.96 5.93
C LEU A 101 5.57 2.81 5.13
N GLU A 102 5.60 3.39 3.93
CA GLU A 102 6.81 3.58 3.12
C GLU A 102 7.30 5.03 3.23
N ASP A 103 8.55 5.29 2.85
CA ASP A 103 9.19 6.62 2.95
C ASP A 103 8.48 7.75 2.19
N ASP A 104 7.58 7.40 1.27
CA ASP A 104 6.81 8.34 0.46
C ASP A 104 5.32 8.41 0.82
N CYS A 105 4.86 7.66 1.84
CA CYS A 105 3.46 7.64 2.26
C CYS A 105 3.24 8.57 3.45
N LEU A 106 2.98 9.86 3.21
CA LEU A 106 2.73 10.86 4.26
C LEU A 106 1.30 10.73 4.82
N PRO A 107 1.11 10.26 6.07
CA PRO A 107 -0.23 10.06 6.64
C PRO A 107 -0.79 11.34 7.28
N SER A 108 -2.13 11.43 7.37
CA SER A 108 -2.82 12.35 8.27
C SER A 108 -2.70 11.88 9.74
N ALA A 109 -2.99 12.74 10.71
CA ALA A 109 -2.85 12.38 12.12
C ALA A 109 -3.86 11.30 12.53
N SER A 110 -5.09 11.39 12.04
CA SER A 110 -6.17 10.43 12.29
C SER A 110 -5.92 9.05 11.70
N PHE A 111 -5.02 8.89 10.72
CA PHE A 111 -4.71 7.61 10.09
C PHE A 111 -4.30 6.54 11.11
N PHE A 112 -3.43 6.89 12.07
CA PHE A 112 -2.94 5.96 13.08
C PHE A 112 -4.07 5.43 13.97
N ARG A 113 -4.96 6.32 14.42
CA ARG A 113 -6.12 5.95 15.22
C ARG A 113 -7.14 5.14 14.40
N PHE A 114 -7.36 5.51 13.14
CA PHE A 114 -8.24 4.79 12.22
C PHE A 114 -7.79 3.33 12.06
N CYS A 115 -6.51 3.11 11.75
CA CYS A 115 -5.96 1.77 11.65
C CYS A 115 -6.03 1.02 12.98
N SER A 116 -5.65 1.64 14.10
CA SER A 116 -5.65 0.99 15.42
C SER A 116 -7.05 0.54 15.86
N GLU A 117 -8.07 1.37 15.70
CA GLU A 117 -9.47 1.00 16.01
C GLU A 117 -9.96 -0.15 15.12
N LEU A 118 -9.63 -0.14 13.83
CA LEU A 118 -10.07 -1.17 12.88
C LEU A 118 -9.30 -2.49 13.03
N LEU A 119 -8.01 -2.44 13.38
CA LEU A 119 -7.21 -3.63 13.69
C LEU A 119 -7.83 -4.41 14.86
N ILE A 120 -8.29 -3.69 15.89
CA ILE A 120 -9.00 -4.28 17.05
C ILE A 120 -10.38 -4.80 16.64
N LYS A 121 -11.18 -3.98 15.95
CA LYS A 121 -12.56 -4.31 15.56
C LYS A 121 -12.64 -5.58 14.70
N TYR A 122 -11.71 -5.75 13.76
CA TYR A 122 -11.71 -6.86 12.79
C TYR A 122 -10.65 -7.92 13.10
N LYS A 123 -10.10 -7.96 14.32
CA LYS A 123 -9.03 -8.90 14.69
C LYS A 123 -9.36 -10.37 14.39
N ASP A 124 -10.61 -10.79 14.62
CA ASP A 124 -11.07 -12.18 14.45
C ASP A 124 -11.79 -12.42 13.10
N ASN A 125 -11.91 -11.39 12.26
CA ASN A 125 -12.62 -11.49 10.99
C ASN A 125 -11.65 -11.81 9.84
N ASN A 126 -11.57 -13.09 9.46
CA ASN A 126 -10.69 -13.55 8.39
C ASN A 126 -11.03 -13.00 6.99
N GLN A 127 -12.25 -12.50 6.77
CA GLN A 127 -12.63 -11.89 5.50
C GLN A 127 -11.93 -10.53 5.31
N ILE A 128 -11.64 -9.80 6.38
CA ILE A 128 -10.90 -8.54 6.29
C ILE A 128 -9.40 -8.84 6.38
N MET A 129 -8.69 -8.53 5.30
CA MET A 129 -7.26 -8.79 5.16
C MET A 129 -6.42 -7.52 5.12
N HIS A 130 -7.02 -6.36 4.85
CA HIS A 130 -6.28 -5.11 4.66
C HIS A 130 -7.11 -3.92 5.14
N ILE A 131 -6.44 -2.94 5.73
CA ILE A 131 -7.00 -1.62 6.05
C ILE A 131 -6.16 -0.60 5.28
N GLY A 132 -6.71 -0.02 4.23
CA GLY A 132 -6.01 1.01 3.46
C GLY A 132 -6.16 2.38 4.13
N GLY A 133 -5.20 3.28 3.88
CA GLY A 133 -5.29 4.70 4.23
C GLY A 133 -5.67 5.59 3.05
N SER A 134 -5.68 5.03 1.84
CA SER A 134 -5.83 5.82 0.61
C SER A 134 -7.19 5.64 -0.06
N ASN A 135 -7.74 6.75 -0.54
CA ASN A 135 -8.91 6.76 -1.42
C ASN A 135 -8.54 7.44 -2.75
N PHE A 136 -8.29 6.63 -3.78
CA PHE A 136 -7.86 7.11 -5.10
C PHE A 136 -9.01 7.58 -6.00
N GLN A 137 -10.17 7.85 -5.43
CA GLN A 137 -11.35 8.27 -6.19
C GLN A 137 -11.64 9.78 -6.13
N ASN A 138 -10.63 10.57 -5.74
CA ASN A 138 -10.65 12.04 -5.75
C ASN A 138 -11.84 12.63 -4.97
N GLY A 139 -11.93 12.31 -3.67
CA GLY A 139 -13.01 12.79 -2.80
C GLY A 139 -14.36 12.12 -3.00
N TYR A 140 -14.44 11.03 -3.79
CA TYR A 140 -15.67 10.25 -3.88
C TYR A 140 -15.92 9.51 -2.57
N ILE A 141 -17.04 9.87 -1.95
CA ILE A 141 -17.62 9.20 -0.78
C ILE A 141 -18.69 8.26 -1.31
N SER A 142 -18.51 6.96 -1.03
CA SER A 142 -19.41 5.94 -1.58
C SER A 142 -20.75 5.87 -0.87
N ASP A 143 -20.72 6.13 0.43
CA ASP A 143 -21.84 6.18 1.35
C ASP A 143 -21.44 7.12 2.49
N SER A 144 -22.14 8.24 2.64
CA SER A 144 -21.82 9.28 3.62
C SER A 144 -22.18 8.91 5.06
N ASP A 145 -22.97 7.85 5.25
CA ASP A 145 -23.40 7.42 6.58
C ASP A 145 -22.29 6.65 7.31
N TYR A 146 -21.23 6.25 6.60
CA TYR A 146 -20.12 5.46 7.15
C TYR A 146 -18.77 6.15 6.94
N SER A 147 -17.78 5.81 7.77
CA SER A 147 -16.41 6.35 7.67
C SER A 147 -15.57 5.64 6.60
N TYR A 148 -15.97 4.43 6.19
CA TYR A 148 -15.25 3.58 5.25
C TYR A 148 -16.19 2.61 4.55
N TYR A 149 -15.70 2.01 3.46
CA TYR A 149 -16.40 0.94 2.73
C TYR A 149 -15.47 -0.26 2.50
N PHE A 150 -16.05 -1.39 2.09
CA PHE A 150 -15.26 -2.58 1.75
C PHE A 150 -15.00 -2.65 0.25
N SER A 151 -13.76 -2.89 -0.12
CA SER A 151 -13.30 -3.08 -1.50
C SER A 151 -12.56 -4.40 -1.62
N TYR A 152 -12.36 -4.87 -2.83
CA TYR A 152 -11.37 -5.90 -3.11
C TYR A 152 -10.04 -5.36 -3.69
N PHE A 153 -9.93 -4.04 -3.87
CA PHE A 153 -8.67 -3.34 -4.08
C PHE A 153 -8.09 -2.99 -2.72
N SER A 154 -6.77 -2.92 -2.57
CA SER A 154 -6.17 -2.47 -1.30
C SER A 154 -5.81 -1.00 -1.26
N HIS A 155 -5.44 -0.39 -2.40
CA HIS A 155 -4.92 0.99 -2.43
C HIS A 155 -3.71 1.14 -1.51
N GLU A 156 -2.61 0.50 -1.91
CA GLU A 156 -1.47 0.10 -1.08
C GLU A 156 -0.54 1.26 -0.63
N TRP A 157 -1.02 2.49 -0.52
CA TRP A 157 -0.28 3.59 0.11
C TRP A 157 -0.77 3.80 1.53
N GLY A 158 0.11 3.55 2.50
CA GLY A 158 -0.15 3.57 3.94
C GLY A 158 -1.30 2.66 4.35
N TRP A 159 -1.00 1.58 5.05
CA TRP A 159 -2.02 0.56 5.35
C TRP A 159 -1.75 -0.15 6.66
N ALA A 160 -2.67 -1.01 7.06
CA ALA A 160 -2.52 -1.89 8.20
C ALA A 160 -3.08 -3.28 7.90
N SER A 161 -2.56 -4.28 8.59
CA SER A 161 -3.01 -5.67 8.45
C SER A 161 -2.63 -6.51 9.67
N TRP A 162 -2.87 -7.80 9.57
CA TRP A 162 -2.63 -8.81 10.60
C TRP A 162 -1.70 -9.90 10.07
N ARG A 163 -0.90 -10.48 10.97
CA ARG A 163 -0.13 -11.71 10.72
C ARG A 163 -1.01 -12.81 10.14
N ARG A 164 -2.25 -12.97 10.65
CA ARG A 164 -3.22 -13.96 10.16
C ARG A 164 -3.62 -13.78 8.69
N ALA A 165 -3.54 -12.55 8.17
CA ALA A 165 -3.81 -12.25 6.77
C ALA A 165 -2.53 -12.40 5.93
N TRP A 166 -1.43 -11.82 6.41
CA TRP A 166 -0.14 -11.83 5.73
C TRP A 166 0.46 -13.24 5.55
N LYS A 167 0.21 -14.17 6.47
CA LYS A 167 0.66 -15.57 6.33
C LYS A 167 0.18 -16.27 5.05
N ASN A 168 -0.86 -15.74 4.39
CA ASN A 168 -1.37 -16.29 3.12
C ASN A 168 -0.66 -15.69 1.90
N TYR A 169 0.26 -14.75 2.09
CA TYR A 169 0.92 -14.03 1.02
C TYR A 169 1.73 -14.97 0.12
N ASP A 170 1.28 -15.09 -1.13
CA ASP A 170 1.90 -15.91 -2.16
C ASP A 170 2.67 -15.00 -3.13
N TYR A 171 3.96 -14.81 -2.85
CA TYR A 171 4.85 -13.98 -3.67
C TYR A 171 5.05 -14.53 -5.10
N GLU A 172 4.93 -15.85 -5.28
CA GLU A 172 5.09 -16.51 -6.57
C GLU A 172 3.76 -16.64 -7.33
N VAL A 173 2.65 -16.25 -6.70
CA VAL A 173 1.28 -16.39 -7.21
C VAL A 173 1.01 -17.80 -7.77
N SER A 174 1.53 -18.81 -7.07
CA SER A 174 1.69 -20.20 -7.48
C SER A 174 0.41 -20.89 -7.97
N THR A 175 -0.74 -20.52 -7.40
CA THR A 175 -2.05 -21.10 -7.75
C THR A 175 -2.66 -20.54 -9.04
N TYR A 176 -2.09 -19.46 -9.59
CA TYR A 176 -2.67 -18.72 -10.71
C TYR A 176 -2.85 -19.56 -11.98
N PRO A 177 -1.87 -20.36 -12.44
CA PRO A 177 -2.01 -21.13 -13.67
C PRO A 177 -3.21 -22.10 -13.62
N GLU A 178 -3.44 -22.73 -12.47
CA GLU A 178 -4.57 -23.63 -12.27
C GLU A 178 -5.90 -22.88 -12.27
N LEU A 179 -6.02 -21.82 -11.47
CA LEU A 179 -7.26 -21.04 -11.35
C LEU A 179 -7.67 -20.42 -12.69
N LYS A 180 -6.69 -19.93 -13.47
CA LYS A 180 -6.91 -19.42 -14.81
C LYS A 180 -7.42 -20.51 -15.75
N ARG A 181 -6.75 -21.67 -15.79
CA ARG A 181 -7.15 -22.81 -16.65
C ARG A 181 -8.55 -23.32 -16.32
N LYS A 182 -8.93 -23.34 -15.04
CA LYS A 182 -10.24 -23.79 -14.56
C LYS A 182 -11.35 -22.72 -14.67
N GLY A 183 -11.05 -21.51 -15.15
CA GLY A 183 -12.06 -20.47 -15.40
C GLY A 183 -12.59 -19.75 -14.15
N TYR A 184 -11.93 -19.85 -12.99
CA TYR A 184 -12.38 -19.21 -11.73
C TYR A 184 -12.54 -17.68 -11.85
N PHE A 185 -11.80 -17.05 -12.77
CA PHE A 185 -11.80 -15.61 -12.98
C PHE A 185 -12.89 -15.11 -13.95
N ASP A 186 -13.70 -15.99 -14.53
CA ASP A 186 -14.58 -15.64 -15.65
C ASP A 186 -15.71 -14.68 -15.27
N LYS A 187 -16.22 -14.77 -14.03
CA LYS A 187 -17.34 -13.96 -13.54
C LYS A 187 -16.99 -13.13 -12.29
N TYR A 188 -15.71 -13.09 -11.91
CA TYR A 188 -15.28 -12.44 -10.66
C TYR A 188 -15.13 -10.91 -10.79
N PHE A 189 -14.57 -10.45 -11.91
CA PHE A 189 -14.29 -9.03 -12.14
C PHE A 189 -15.52 -8.28 -12.63
N SER A 190 -15.52 -6.96 -12.46
CA SER A 190 -16.68 -6.12 -12.76
C SER A 190 -16.99 -6.05 -14.26
N ASN A 191 -15.97 -6.22 -15.11
CA ASN A 191 -16.09 -6.26 -16.56
C ASN A 191 -14.86 -6.94 -17.21
N PHE A 192 -14.96 -7.23 -18.51
CA PHE A 192 -13.91 -7.89 -19.29
C PHE A 192 -12.59 -7.10 -19.34
N ILE A 193 -12.66 -5.77 -19.37
CA ILE A 193 -11.48 -4.91 -19.44
C ILE A 193 -10.68 -5.01 -18.13
N GLU A 194 -11.37 -4.95 -17.00
CA GLU A 194 -10.79 -5.14 -15.68
C GLU A 194 -10.15 -6.52 -15.52
N LYS A 195 -10.87 -7.58 -15.92
CA LYS A 195 -10.32 -8.94 -15.95
C LYS A 195 -9.03 -8.97 -16.76
N LYS A 196 -9.05 -8.51 -18.00
CA LYS A 196 -7.87 -8.52 -18.89
C LYS A 196 -6.71 -7.74 -18.28
N TYR A 197 -6.97 -6.56 -17.73
CA TYR A 197 -5.95 -5.75 -17.08
C TYR A 197 -5.32 -6.46 -15.87
N ARG A 198 -6.13 -6.87 -14.88
CA ARG A 198 -5.63 -7.44 -13.63
C ARG A 198 -4.88 -8.75 -13.89
N LEU A 199 -5.44 -9.64 -14.71
CA LEU A 199 -4.79 -10.90 -15.09
C LEU A 199 -3.46 -10.66 -15.84
N SER A 200 -3.37 -9.62 -16.68
CA SER A 200 -2.11 -9.28 -17.35
C SER A 200 -1.00 -8.87 -16.37
N LYS A 201 -1.33 -8.29 -15.21
CA LYS A 201 -0.36 -7.94 -14.17
C LYS A 201 0.17 -9.17 -13.43
N ILE A 202 -0.71 -10.13 -13.15
CA ILE A 202 -0.31 -11.41 -12.55
C ILE A 202 0.55 -12.21 -13.54
N GLU A 203 0.17 -12.25 -14.82
CA GLU A 203 0.99 -12.89 -15.86
C GLU A 203 2.35 -12.22 -16.05
N LYS A 204 2.41 -10.88 -15.95
CA LYS A 204 3.68 -10.16 -15.98
C LYS A 204 4.55 -10.54 -14.79
N THR A 205 3.96 -10.72 -13.62
CA THR A 205 4.67 -11.13 -12.39
C THR A 205 5.30 -12.51 -12.56
N ILE A 206 4.53 -13.51 -13.02
CA ILE A 206 5.02 -14.89 -13.23
C ILE A 206 6.13 -14.95 -14.29
N LYS A 207 6.06 -14.12 -15.32
CA LYS A 207 7.04 -14.13 -16.43
C LYS A 207 8.30 -13.32 -16.13
N ALA A 208 8.29 -12.50 -15.08
CA ALA A 208 9.43 -11.67 -14.75
C ALA A 208 10.56 -12.54 -14.18
N LYS A 209 11.80 -12.32 -14.66
CA LYS A 209 12.98 -12.95 -14.04
C LYS A 209 13.22 -12.42 -12.63
N GLU A 210 12.96 -11.13 -12.45
CA GLU A 210 13.03 -10.42 -11.18
C GLU A 210 11.81 -9.51 -11.07
N VAL A 211 11.10 -9.60 -9.95
CA VAL A 211 9.90 -8.81 -9.69
C VAL A 211 10.28 -7.58 -8.87
N SER A 212 10.05 -6.38 -9.40
CA SER A 212 10.32 -5.11 -8.73
C SER A 212 9.10 -4.53 -7.99
N TRP A 213 8.09 -5.35 -7.74
CA TRP A 213 6.84 -4.98 -7.07
C TRP A 213 6.36 -6.13 -6.18
N TRP A 214 5.54 -5.80 -5.17
CA TRP A 214 4.97 -6.77 -4.23
C TRP A 214 3.43 -6.65 -4.14
N ASP A 215 2.89 -5.49 -4.51
CA ASP A 215 1.48 -5.12 -4.37
C ASP A 215 0.55 -5.98 -5.24
N TYR A 216 0.90 -6.29 -6.49
CA TYR A 216 0.08 -7.17 -7.34
C TYR A 216 -0.08 -8.58 -6.77
N GLN A 217 0.95 -9.12 -6.13
CA GLN A 217 0.91 -10.42 -5.47
C GLN A 217 0.02 -10.37 -4.23
N TRP A 218 0.02 -9.24 -3.50
CA TRP A 218 -0.84 -9.07 -2.34
C TRP A 218 -2.30 -8.95 -2.76
N ASP A 219 -2.55 -8.25 -3.87
CA ASP A 219 -3.85 -8.18 -4.52
C ASP A 219 -4.35 -9.55 -4.98
N TYR A 220 -3.49 -10.36 -5.57
CA TYR A 220 -3.78 -11.74 -5.92
C TYR A 220 -4.06 -12.60 -4.68
N THR A 221 -3.26 -12.47 -3.63
CA THR A 221 -3.43 -13.21 -2.38
C THR A 221 -4.81 -12.95 -1.79
N LYS A 222 -5.22 -11.69 -1.67
CA LYS A 222 -6.56 -11.35 -1.17
C LYS A 222 -7.65 -11.92 -2.07
N LEU A 223 -7.48 -11.82 -3.39
CA LEU A 223 -8.41 -12.34 -4.38
C LEU A 223 -8.73 -13.82 -4.15
N VAL A 224 -7.70 -14.66 -4.04
CA VAL A 224 -7.87 -16.12 -3.93
C VAL A 224 -8.33 -16.57 -2.53
N ASN A 225 -8.19 -15.71 -1.53
CA ASN A 225 -8.69 -15.93 -0.17
C ASN A 225 -10.08 -15.31 0.08
N SER A 226 -10.76 -14.81 -0.97
CA SER A 226 -12.03 -14.06 -0.84
C SER A 226 -11.94 -12.88 0.15
N GLY A 227 -10.75 -12.31 0.27
CA GLY A 227 -10.42 -11.23 1.18
C GLY A 227 -10.92 -9.87 0.70
N LEU A 228 -11.28 -9.03 1.67
CA LEU A 228 -11.68 -7.64 1.48
C LEU A 228 -10.69 -6.71 2.17
N SER A 229 -10.64 -5.50 1.63
CA SER A 229 -9.95 -4.34 2.17
C SER A 229 -10.97 -3.35 2.72
N ILE A 230 -10.63 -2.67 3.79
CA ILE A 230 -11.32 -1.47 4.25
C ILE A 230 -10.67 -0.27 3.55
N ILE A 231 -11.48 0.57 2.89
CA ILE A 231 -11.04 1.81 2.26
C ILE A 231 -11.74 2.98 2.95
N PRO A 232 -11.00 3.99 3.45
CA PRO A 232 -11.58 5.16 4.08
C PRO A 232 -12.35 5.98 3.04
N ASN A 233 -13.42 6.65 3.46
CA ASN A 233 -14.14 7.56 2.58
C ASN A 233 -13.31 8.82 2.27
N GLN A 234 -12.39 9.21 3.15
CA GLN A 234 -11.42 10.27 2.94
C GLN A 234 -10.05 9.70 2.60
N ASN A 235 -9.29 10.39 1.75
CA ASN A 235 -7.91 10.02 1.48
C ASN A 235 -7.03 10.45 2.66
N MET A 236 -6.43 9.51 3.39
CA MET A 236 -5.64 9.81 4.60
C MET A 236 -4.13 9.79 4.34
N ILE A 237 -3.69 9.45 3.12
CA ILE A 237 -2.27 9.36 2.75
C ILE A 237 -1.98 10.22 1.52
N LYS A 238 -1.00 11.12 1.62
CA LYS A 238 -0.42 11.83 0.49
C LYS A 238 0.85 11.12 0.06
N ASN A 239 0.94 10.73 -1.21
CA ASN A 239 2.22 10.24 -1.72
C ASN A 239 3.14 11.43 -2.06
N VAL A 240 4.29 11.52 -1.39
CA VAL A 240 5.30 12.58 -1.55
C VAL A 240 6.51 12.12 -2.35
N GLY A 241 6.42 10.96 -3.00
CA GLY A 241 7.46 10.31 -3.81
C GLY A 241 7.32 10.56 -5.31
N PHE A 242 6.59 11.59 -5.72
CA PHE A 242 6.57 12.07 -7.11
C PHE A 242 7.76 13.00 -7.36
N GLY A 243 8.56 12.74 -8.41
CA GLY A 243 9.75 13.54 -8.73
C GLY A 243 10.81 12.73 -9.48
N GLU A 244 11.99 13.33 -9.69
CA GLU A 244 13.12 12.69 -10.40
C GLU A 244 13.63 11.43 -9.70
N ASP A 245 13.48 11.35 -8.36
CA ASP A 245 13.92 10.23 -7.53
C ASP A 245 12.86 9.11 -7.37
N ALA A 246 11.74 9.19 -8.10
CA ALA A 246 10.64 8.24 -8.04
C ALA A 246 10.99 6.87 -8.65
N THR A 247 10.76 5.76 -7.94
CA THR A 247 11.00 4.41 -8.49
C THR A 247 9.90 3.97 -9.47
N HIS A 248 8.64 4.36 -9.21
CA HIS A 248 7.47 3.93 -10.00
C HIS A 248 6.53 5.08 -10.42
N THR A 249 6.69 6.25 -9.82
CA THR A 249 5.85 7.45 -9.95
C THR A 249 6.52 8.58 -10.74
N ILE A 250 7.33 8.23 -11.75
CA ILE A 250 8.18 9.16 -12.53
C ILE A 250 7.38 10.15 -13.40
N SER A 251 6.06 9.98 -13.57
CA SER A 251 5.26 10.85 -14.43
C SER A 251 4.64 12.00 -13.66
N ALA A 252 5.06 13.23 -13.96
CA ALA A 252 4.50 14.49 -13.45
C ALA A 252 3.00 14.72 -13.74
N ASN A 253 2.30 13.77 -14.39
CA ASN A 253 0.88 13.87 -14.78
C ASN A 253 -0.01 12.79 -14.13
N ASP A 254 0.47 12.05 -13.12
CA ASP A 254 -0.41 11.14 -12.37
C ASP A 254 -1.37 11.96 -11.50
N ALA A 255 -2.68 11.84 -11.71
CA ALA A 255 -3.67 12.62 -10.97
C ALA A 255 -3.62 12.35 -9.46
N ARG A 256 -3.11 11.18 -9.04
CA ARG A 256 -2.99 10.81 -7.62
C ARG A 256 -1.96 11.65 -6.87
N GLN A 257 -1.04 12.34 -7.56
CA GLN A 257 -0.09 13.25 -6.91
C GLN A 257 -0.79 14.43 -6.22
N TYR A 258 -2.00 14.77 -6.66
CA TYR A 258 -2.80 15.86 -6.11
C TYR A 258 -3.74 15.41 -4.99
N ASN A 259 -3.73 14.12 -4.63
CA ASN A 259 -4.51 13.63 -3.51
C ASN A 259 -3.84 14.05 -2.20
N GLU A 260 -4.44 15.02 -1.53
CA GLU A 260 -4.01 15.47 -0.21
C GLU A 260 -4.45 14.48 0.88
N ALA A 261 -3.64 14.37 1.94
CA ALA A 261 -4.01 13.65 3.14
C ALA A 261 -5.04 14.48 3.93
N GLN A 262 -6.13 13.84 4.34
CA GLN A 262 -7.25 14.45 5.04
C GLN A 262 -7.46 13.76 6.39
N GLU A 263 -7.93 14.55 7.34
CA GLU A 263 -8.39 14.02 8.62
C GLU A 263 -9.76 13.36 8.47
N ILE A 264 -10.03 12.38 9.31
CA ILE A 264 -11.36 11.78 9.48
C ILE A 264 -11.87 12.03 10.91
N ASP A 265 -13.18 12.21 11.03
CA ASP A 265 -13.84 12.43 12.31
C ASP A 265 -14.03 11.12 13.09
N PHE A 266 -14.05 11.24 14.42
CA PHE A 266 -14.34 10.15 15.35
C PHE A 266 -15.54 10.49 16.25
N PRO A 267 -16.34 9.49 16.70
CA PRO A 267 -16.15 8.05 16.49
C PRO A 267 -16.37 7.62 15.04
N LEU A 268 -15.70 6.55 14.61
CA LEU A 268 -15.91 6.00 13.27
C LEU A 268 -17.35 5.49 13.12
N ALA A 269 -17.99 5.86 12.02
CA ALA A 269 -19.28 5.31 11.63
C ALA A 269 -19.05 3.98 10.90
N HIS A 270 -19.42 2.88 11.55
CA HIS A 270 -19.17 1.52 11.06
C HIS A 270 -20.35 0.98 10.26
N PRO A 271 -20.13 0.39 9.06
CA PRO A 271 -21.16 -0.40 8.39
C PRO A 271 -21.58 -1.61 9.24
N ASN A 272 -22.89 -1.87 9.31
CA ASN A 272 -23.46 -3.05 9.99
C ASN A 272 -23.42 -4.32 9.12
N PHE A 273 -22.75 -4.26 7.98
CA PHE A 273 -22.63 -5.34 7.00
C PHE A 273 -21.20 -5.38 6.48
N ILE A 274 -20.79 -6.53 5.95
CA ILE A 274 -19.50 -6.70 5.29
C ILE A 274 -19.78 -7.18 3.87
N ILE A 275 -19.87 -6.21 2.95
CA ILE A 275 -20.08 -6.50 1.53
C ILE A 275 -19.25 -5.54 0.68
N ARG A 276 -18.68 -6.09 -0.38
CA ARG A 276 -17.95 -5.34 -1.39
C ARG A 276 -18.82 -4.23 -1.98
N ASN A 277 -18.31 -3.00 -1.99
CA ASN A 277 -18.91 -1.88 -2.68
C ASN A 277 -18.53 -1.91 -4.18
N VAL A 278 -19.30 -2.70 -4.95
CA VAL A 278 -19.07 -2.88 -6.40
C VAL A 278 -19.18 -1.56 -7.17
N LYS A 279 -19.98 -0.59 -6.69
CA LYS A 279 -20.12 0.73 -7.33
C LYS A 279 -18.82 1.53 -7.20
N ALA A 280 -18.25 1.59 -5.99
CA ALA A 280 -16.97 2.24 -5.73
C ALA A 280 -15.83 1.58 -6.54
N ASP A 281 -15.76 0.25 -6.54
CA ASP A 281 -14.72 -0.47 -7.28
C ASP A 281 -14.76 -0.20 -8.79
N ARG A 282 -15.97 -0.22 -9.38
CA ARG A 282 -16.15 0.10 -10.80
C ARG A 282 -15.74 1.53 -11.13
N ARG A 283 -16.06 2.47 -10.25
CA ARG A 283 -15.71 3.89 -10.41
C ARG A 283 -14.19 4.05 -10.36
N TYR A 284 -13.54 3.52 -9.32
CA TYR A 284 -12.09 3.54 -9.21
C TYR A 284 -11.41 2.95 -10.45
N PHE A 285 -11.81 1.73 -10.85
CA PHE A 285 -11.19 1.09 -12.01
C PHE A 285 -11.36 1.91 -13.30
N LYS A 286 -12.55 2.51 -13.52
CA LYS A 286 -12.79 3.37 -14.68
C LYS A 286 -11.88 4.61 -14.67
N PHE A 287 -11.73 5.25 -13.51
CA PHE A 287 -10.86 6.42 -13.35
C PHE A 287 -9.39 6.06 -13.63
N PHE A 288 -8.88 5.07 -12.91
CA PHE A 288 -7.51 4.57 -13.05
C PHE A 288 -7.18 4.10 -14.48
N PHE A 289 -8.10 3.37 -15.12
CA PHE A 289 -7.88 2.83 -16.46
C PHE A 289 -7.94 3.92 -17.54
N LYS A 290 -8.82 4.93 -17.39
CA LYS A 290 -8.86 6.09 -18.30
C LYS A 290 -7.53 6.82 -18.30
N ASP A 291 -6.97 7.10 -17.13
CA ASP A 291 -5.67 7.76 -17.00
C ASP A 291 -4.55 6.91 -17.63
N THR A 292 -4.60 5.58 -17.44
CA THR A 292 -3.65 4.65 -18.06
C THR A 292 -3.70 4.71 -19.59
N ILE A 293 -4.89 4.75 -20.21
CA ILE A 293 -5.04 4.85 -21.67
C ILE A 293 -4.54 6.21 -22.18
N VAL A 294 -4.97 7.30 -21.54
CA VAL A 294 -4.57 8.66 -21.93
C VAL A 294 -3.05 8.78 -21.86
N ARG A 295 -2.43 8.27 -20.79
CA ARG A 295 -0.96 8.21 -20.65
C ARG A 295 -0.30 7.43 -21.79
N ARG A 296 -0.81 6.24 -22.13
CA ARG A 296 -0.26 5.44 -23.24
C ARG A 296 -0.38 6.13 -24.60
N LYS A 297 -1.49 6.82 -24.86
CA LYS A 297 -1.68 7.58 -26.11
C LYS A 297 -0.71 8.77 -26.21
N ILE A 298 -0.52 9.51 -25.12
CA ILE A 298 0.42 10.65 -25.07
C ILE A 298 1.86 10.18 -25.27
N LEU A 299 2.30 9.14 -24.54
CA LEU A 299 3.66 8.59 -24.67
C LEU A 299 3.91 7.96 -26.05
N GLY A 300 2.90 7.31 -26.64
CA GLY A 300 2.97 6.77 -28.00
C GLY A 300 3.07 7.87 -29.07
N PHE A 301 2.40 9.00 -28.87
CA PHE A 301 2.52 10.18 -29.75
C PHE A 301 3.91 10.83 -29.67
N LEU A 302 4.53 10.84 -28.48
CA LEU A 302 5.86 11.42 -28.23
C LEU A 302 7.04 10.50 -28.64
N ARG A 303 6.79 9.32 -29.21
CA ARG A 303 7.83 8.34 -29.68
C ARG A 303 8.92 8.03 -28.64
N ILE A 304 8.57 7.97 -27.35
CA ILE A 304 9.52 7.54 -26.31
C ILE A 304 9.68 6.00 -26.41
N PRO A 305 10.91 5.46 -26.55
CA PRO A 305 11.13 4.01 -26.69
C PRO A 305 10.61 3.23 -25.48
N GLY A 306 9.87 2.15 -25.73
CA GLY A 306 9.29 1.26 -24.68
C GLY A 306 7.77 1.33 -24.51
N TYR A 307 7.09 2.25 -25.19
CA TYR A 307 5.63 2.38 -25.19
C TYR A 307 5.03 2.47 -26.60
N SER A 308 5.63 1.77 -27.59
CA SER A 308 5.00 1.64 -28.90
C SER A 308 3.83 0.64 -28.82
N THR A 309 2.67 1.09 -29.32
CA THR A 309 1.53 0.22 -29.58
C THR A 309 1.84 -0.62 -30.81
N ASN A 310 2.44 -1.79 -30.63
CA ASN A 310 2.46 -2.84 -31.65
C ASN A 310 2.16 -4.17 -30.96
N GLY A 311 0.96 -4.71 -31.23
CA GLY A 311 0.50 -6.05 -30.81
C GLY A 311 -0.72 -6.03 -29.90
#